data_AF-A0A0C3G6Z2-F1
#
_entry.id   AF-A0A0C3G6Z2-F1
#
_cell.length_a   1.000
_cell.length_b   1.000
_cell.length_c   1.000
_cell.angle_alpha   90.00
_cell.angle_beta   90.00
_cell.angle_gamma   90.00
#
_symmetry.space_group_name_H-M   'P 1'
#
loop_
_entity.id
_entity.type
_entity.pdbx_description
1 polymer ?
#
loop_
_entity_poly.entity_id
_entity_poly.type
_entity_poly.pdbx_seq_one_letter_code
_entity_poly.pdbx_strand_id
1 'polypeptide(L)'
;IVRFTIHDVLTAFVTLSYSDSHPVLITETVTAFGPRERKSPHSRSDYLVYQNLSQQIAKMVQWHPRVSFQSLVNLFCSYSGLFVDRCTNCQRVLSVEGHVPPVSRIWTVSSTGNENEKGQWQPRHITCLHS
;
A
#
# COMPACT_ATOMS: atom_id res chain seq x y z
N ILE A 1 2.51 4.67 17.41
CA ILE A 1 1.84 4.92 16.10
C ILE A 1 2.75 5.81 15.27
N VAL A 2 3.02 5.44 14.03
CA VAL A 2 3.77 6.24 13.05
C VAL A 2 2.81 6.83 12.03
N ARG A 3 2.97 8.12 11.72
CA ARG A 3 2.23 8.78 10.64
C ARG A 3 3.13 8.90 9.42
N PHE A 4 2.72 8.30 8.31
CA PHE A 4 3.36 8.43 7.01
C PHE A 4 2.49 9.29 6.10
N THR A 5 3.07 10.25 5.38
CA THR A 5 2.32 11.15 4.51
C THR A 5 3.00 11.26 3.15
N ILE A 6 2.20 11.16 2.10
CA ILE A 6 2.55 11.59 0.75
C ILE A 6 1.71 12.84 0.48
N HIS A 7 2.39 13.96 0.26
CA HIS A 7 1.73 15.25 0.05
C HIS A 7 0.68 15.14 -1.07
N ASP A 8 -0.52 15.67 -0.83
CA ASP A 8 -1.68 15.62 -1.73
C ASP A 8 -2.16 14.24 -2.20
N VAL A 9 -1.60 13.13 -1.68
CA VAL A 9 -2.00 11.78 -2.09
C VAL A 9 -2.64 10.99 -0.96
N LEU A 10 -1.95 10.82 0.16
CA LEU A 10 -2.47 10.04 1.28
C LEU A 10 -1.77 10.35 2.61
N THR A 11 -2.47 10.05 3.70
CA THR A 11 -1.88 9.88 5.04
C THR A 11 -2.18 8.47 5.53
N ALA A 12 -1.15 7.73 5.93
CA ALA A 12 -1.26 6.42 6.54
C ALA A 12 -0.84 6.46 8.02
N PHE A 13 -1.65 5.87 8.88
CA PHE A 13 -1.32 5.61 10.27
C PHE A 13 -0.94 4.13 10.43
N VAL A 14 0.22 3.91 11.01
CA VAL A 14 0.79 2.59 11.22
C VAL A 14 0.93 2.35 12.72
N THR A 15 0.25 1.33 13.22
CA THR A 15 0.47 0.84 14.58
C THR A 15 1.57 -0.19 14.53
N LEU A 16 2.65 0.09 15.26
CA LEU A 16 3.80 -0.79 15.39
C LEU A 16 3.80 -1.40 16.78
N SER A 17 4.19 -2.66 16.83
CA SER A 17 4.44 -3.42 18.06
C SER A 17 5.86 -3.94 18.04
N TYR A 18 6.31 -4.42 19.18
CA TYR A 18 7.66 -4.95 19.37
C TYR A 18 7.57 -6.39 19.83
N SER A 19 8.41 -7.24 19.26
CA SER A 19 8.50 -8.65 19.66
C SER A 19 9.68 -8.84 20.62
N ASP A 20 9.41 -9.26 21.84
CA ASP A 20 10.47 -9.56 22.83
C ASP A 20 11.34 -10.75 22.40
N SER A 21 10.77 -11.67 21.61
CA SER A 21 11.49 -12.87 21.12
C SER A 21 12.46 -12.59 19.97
N HIS A 22 12.24 -11.50 19.23
CA HIS A 22 13.03 -11.11 18.05
C HIS A 22 12.97 -9.59 17.98
N PRO A 23 14.08 -8.85 18.20
CA PRO A 23 14.09 -7.40 18.37
C PRO A 23 13.80 -6.66 17.05
N VAL A 24 12.60 -6.84 16.52
CA VAL A 24 12.11 -6.29 15.26
C VAL A 24 10.75 -5.63 15.51
N LEU A 25 10.53 -4.52 14.80
CA LEU A 25 9.23 -3.85 14.79
C LEU A 25 8.26 -4.64 13.91
N ILE A 26 7.11 -4.98 14.47
CA ILE A 26 6.02 -5.67 13.78
C ILE A 26 4.95 -4.63 13.46
N THR A 27 4.39 -4.70 12.25
CA THR A 27 3.22 -3.88 11.90
C THR A 27 1.96 -4.61 12.32
N GLU A 28 1.16 -4.00 13.19
CA GLU A 28 -0.13 -4.58 13.61
C GLU A 28 -1.26 -4.14 12.68
N THR A 29 -1.39 -2.83 12.48
CA THR A 29 -2.48 -2.25 11.70
C THR A 29 -2.00 -1.10 10.84
N VAL A 30 -2.56 -0.98 9.64
CA VAL A 30 -2.39 0.18 8.77
C VAL A 30 -3.75 0.72 8.38
N THR A 31 -3.91 2.04 8.47
CA THR A 31 -5.12 2.72 7.98
C THR A 31 -4.72 3.93 7.17
N ALA A 32 -5.22 4.01 5.93
CA ALA A 32 -4.93 5.07 4.99
C ALA A 32 -6.15 5.99 4.83
N PHE A 33 -5.87 7.28 4.65
CA PHE A 33 -6.83 8.35 4.49
C PHE A 33 -6.37 9.31 3.40
N GLY A 34 -7.32 10.09 2.88
CA GLY A 34 -7.02 11.22 2.02
C GLY A 34 -6.34 12.36 2.77
N PRO A 35 -5.58 13.22 2.07
CA PRO A 35 -4.79 14.29 2.68
C PRO A 35 -5.61 15.26 3.54
N ARG A 36 -6.90 15.41 3.23
CA ARG A 36 -7.81 16.37 3.88
C ARG A 36 -8.78 15.69 4.85
N GLU A 37 -8.76 14.37 4.97
CA GLU A 37 -9.61 13.65 5.92
C GLU A 37 -9.08 13.86 7.35
N ARG A 38 -9.83 14.60 8.17
CA ARG A 38 -9.53 14.80 9.60
C ARG A 38 -10.13 13.68 10.44
N LYS A 39 -9.62 12.46 10.25
CA LYS A 39 -10.15 11.24 10.86
C LYS A 39 -9.18 10.60 11.85
N SER A 40 -9.72 9.90 12.85
CA SER A 40 -8.89 9.17 13.82
C SER A 40 -8.30 7.91 13.18
N PRO A 41 -7.11 7.45 13.60
CA PRO A 41 -6.46 6.26 13.02
C PRO A 41 -7.31 4.99 13.07
N HIS A 42 -8.23 4.88 14.03
CA HIS A 42 -9.11 3.71 14.20
C HIS A 42 -10.44 3.83 13.45
N SER A 43 -10.67 4.95 12.77
CA SER A 43 -11.87 5.17 11.96
C SER A 43 -11.67 4.72 10.52
N ARG A 44 -12.76 4.60 9.77
CA ARG A 44 -12.74 4.26 8.34
C ARG A 44 -12.79 5.53 7.50
N SER A 45 -12.02 5.57 6.41
CA SER A 45 -12.09 6.66 5.41
C SER A 45 -13.49 6.72 4.77
N ASP A 46 -13.92 7.93 4.40
CA ASP A 46 -15.18 8.12 3.64
C ASP A 46 -15.02 7.80 2.15
N TYR A 47 -13.79 7.79 1.63
CA TYR A 47 -13.54 7.55 0.21
C TYR A 47 -13.19 6.09 -0.06
N LEU A 48 -13.89 5.51 -1.04
CA LEU A 48 -13.72 4.11 -1.43
C LEU A 48 -12.26 3.76 -1.77
N VAL A 49 -11.51 4.68 -2.38
CA VAL A 49 -10.09 4.50 -2.71
C VAL A 49 -9.27 4.15 -1.48
N TYR A 50 -9.40 4.91 -0.39
CA TYR A 50 -8.61 4.70 0.82
C TYR A 50 -9.14 3.56 1.69
N GLN A 51 -10.45 3.28 1.64
CA GLN A 51 -11.01 2.06 2.23
C GLN A 51 -10.39 0.82 1.59
N ASN A 52 -10.38 0.77 0.25
CA ASN A 52 -9.80 -0.31 -0.52
C ASN A 52 -8.28 -0.42 -0.28
N LEU A 53 -7.56 0.70 -0.31
CA LEU A 53 -6.13 0.74 -0.02
C LEU A 53 -5.80 0.18 1.38
N SER A 54 -6.52 0.64 2.41
CA SER A 54 -6.35 0.16 3.78
C SER A 54 -6.57 -1.35 3.88
N GLN A 55 -7.62 -1.86 3.22
CA GLN A 55 -7.90 -3.30 3.18
C GLN A 55 -6.80 -4.10 2.47
N GLN A 56 -6.26 -3.60 1.35
CA GLN A 56 -5.19 -4.27 0.61
C GLN A 56 -3.91 -4.37 1.45
N ILE A 57 -3.52 -3.28 2.12
CA ILE A 57 -2.34 -3.29 3.00
C ILE A 57 -2.58 -4.17 4.22
N ALA A 58 -3.75 -4.09 4.85
CA ALA A 58 -4.09 -4.93 6.00
C ALA A 58 -4.02 -6.42 5.66
N LYS A 59 -4.54 -6.83 4.50
CA LYS A 59 -4.37 -8.19 3.99
C LYS A 59 -2.88 -8.53 3.88
N MET A 60 -2.09 -7.72 3.18
CA MET A 60 -0.65 -7.98 3.02
C MET A 60 0.07 -8.19 4.37
N VAL A 61 -0.19 -7.34 5.36
CA VAL A 61 0.39 -7.43 6.71
C VAL A 61 -0.07 -8.71 7.42
N GLN A 62 -1.33 -9.11 7.29
CA GLN A 62 -1.84 -10.36 7.87
C GLN A 62 -1.20 -11.60 7.23
N TRP A 63 -1.00 -11.59 5.91
CA TRP A 63 -0.32 -12.68 5.19
C TRP A 63 1.19 -12.72 5.50
N HIS A 64 1.81 -11.57 5.77
CA HIS A 64 3.23 -11.44 6.09
C HIS A 64 3.45 -10.66 7.39
N PRO A 65 3.14 -11.24 8.57
CA PRO A 65 3.22 -10.53 9.85
C PRO A 65 4.62 -10.03 10.18
N ARG A 66 5.65 -10.66 9.60
CA ARG A 66 7.06 -10.30 9.79
C ARG A 66 7.61 -9.39 8.69
N VAL A 67 6.74 -8.71 7.93
CA VAL A 67 7.18 -7.71 6.96
C VAL A 67 7.96 -6.63 7.69
N SER A 68 9.18 -6.35 7.22
CA SER A 68 10.01 -5.31 7.83
C SER A 68 9.34 -3.95 7.65
N PHE A 69 9.49 -3.07 8.63
CA PHE A 69 8.98 -1.71 8.52
C PHE A 69 9.54 -0.98 7.28
N GLN A 70 10.80 -1.26 6.91
CA GLN A 70 11.41 -0.72 5.69
C GLN A 70 10.69 -1.18 4.41
N SER A 71 10.33 -2.46 4.30
CA SER A 71 9.56 -2.97 3.17
C SER A 71 8.18 -2.33 3.09
N LEU A 72 7.54 -2.08 4.24
CA LEU A 72 6.26 -1.38 4.30
C LEU A 72 6.38 0.08 3.85
N VAL A 73 7.45 0.79 4.26
CA VAL A 73 7.73 2.15 3.78
C VAL A 73 7.98 2.16 2.28
N ASN A 74 8.74 1.20 1.74
CA ASN A 74 8.94 1.07 0.29
C ASN A 74 7.62 0.83 -0.46
N LEU A 75 6.73 0.02 0.11
CA LEU A 75 5.38 -0.15 -0.41
C LEU A 75 4.60 1.18 -0.38
N PHE A 76 4.66 1.95 0.71
CA PHE A 76 3.99 3.23 0.78
C PHE A 76 4.50 4.22 -0.26
N CYS A 77 5.81 4.31 -0.46
CA CYS A 77 6.42 5.18 -1.47
C CYS A 77 5.92 4.86 -2.90
N SER A 78 5.54 3.60 -3.17
CA SER A 78 4.97 3.20 -4.46
C SER A 78 3.57 3.77 -4.75
N TYR A 79 2.93 4.42 -3.77
CA TYR A 79 1.65 5.10 -3.96
C TYR A 79 1.78 6.59 -4.33
N SER A 80 3.00 7.10 -4.52
CA SER A 80 3.21 8.50 -4.95
C SER A 80 2.44 8.87 -6.22
N GLY A 81 2.29 7.93 -7.16
CA GLY A 81 1.50 8.09 -8.37
C GLY A 81 0.06 7.55 -8.29
N LEU A 82 -0.55 7.35 -7.10
CA LEU A 82 -1.84 6.68 -6.95
C LEU A 82 -2.94 7.16 -7.91
N PHE A 83 -3.02 8.46 -8.20
CA PHE A 83 -4.06 9.04 -9.05
C PHE A 83 -3.65 9.28 -10.51
N VAL A 84 -2.41 8.95 -10.87
CA VAL A 84 -1.86 9.21 -12.22
C VAL A 84 -1.29 7.95 -12.88
N ASP A 85 -0.83 7.00 -12.08
CA ASP A 85 -0.29 5.74 -12.55
C ASP A 85 -1.39 4.90 -13.19
N ARG A 86 -1.04 4.28 -14.31
CA ARG A 86 -1.90 3.32 -15.00
C ARG A 86 -1.70 1.95 -14.38
N CYS A 87 -2.80 1.22 -14.19
CA CYS A 87 -2.73 -0.20 -13.89
C CYS A 87 -1.94 -0.91 -14.98
N THR A 88 -0.91 -1.66 -14.60
CA THR A 88 -0.02 -2.32 -15.57
C THR A 88 -0.71 -3.45 -16.36
N ASN A 89 -1.96 -3.81 -16.01
CA ASN A 89 -2.71 -4.89 -16.66
C ASN A 89 -3.63 -4.31 -17.74
N CYS A 90 -4.57 -3.47 -17.32
CA CYS A 90 -5.57 -2.88 -18.22
C CYS A 90 -5.16 -1.53 -18.80
N GLN A 91 -4.00 -0.99 -18.40
CA GLN A 91 -3.44 0.30 -18.87
C GLN A 91 -4.32 1.52 -18.59
N ARG A 92 -5.26 1.43 -17.65
CA ARG A 92 -6.15 2.53 -17.24
C ARG A 92 -5.77 3.06 -15.86
N VAL A 93 -6.02 4.36 -15.64
CA VAL A 93 -5.91 4.97 -14.30
C VAL A 93 -7.09 4.52 -13.45
N LEU A 94 -8.33 4.66 -13.93
CA LEU A 94 -9.52 4.21 -13.20
C LEU A 94 -9.99 2.85 -13.69
N SER A 95 -10.41 1.99 -12.76
CA SER A 95 -11.11 0.75 -13.08
C SER A 95 -12.45 1.07 -13.74
N VAL A 96 -12.92 0.16 -14.60
CA VAL A 96 -14.27 0.24 -15.18
C VAL A 96 -15.32 0.08 -14.09
N GLU A 97 -15.07 -0.86 -13.18
CA GLU A 97 -15.92 -1.12 -12.03
C GLU A 97 -15.48 -0.23 -10.85
N GLY A 98 -16.38 0.63 -10.39
CA GLY A 98 -16.18 1.41 -9.15
C GLY A 98 -15.31 2.66 -9.29
N HIS A 99 -14.74 2.95 -10.46
CA HIS A 99 -13.94 4.16 -10.74
C HIS A 99 -12.82 4.39 -9.70
N VAL A 100 -12.12 3.31 -9.34
CA VAL A 100 -11.06 3.32 -8.32
C VAL A 100 -9.69 3.27 -9.04
N PRO A 101 -8.68 4.06 -8.59
CA PRO A 101 -7.33 3.93 -9.11
C PRO A 101 -6.69 2.57 -8.79
N PRO A 102 -5.52 2.23 -9.35
CA PRO A 102 -4.80 1.02 -8.99
C PRO A 102 -4.29 1.11 -7.55
N VAL A 103 -5.11 0.67 -6.59
CA VAL A 103 -4.80 0.67 -5.15
C VAL A 103 -4.04 -0.57 -4.70
N SER A 104 -3.94 -1.61 -5.53
CA SER A 104 -3.16 -2.81 -5.23
C SER A 104 -1.74 -2.66 -5.77
N ARG A 105 -0.81 -3.41 -5.16
CA ARG A 105 0.61 -3.44 -5.54
C ARG A 105 1.09 -4.88 -5.63
N ILE A 106 1.82 -5.19 -6.70
CA ILE A 106 2.49 -6.49 -6.89
C ILE A 106 3.99 -6.23 -6.95
N TRP A 107 4.79 -7.01 -6.22
CA TRP A 107 6.24 -6.96 -6.32
C TRP A 107 6.70 -7.78 -7.53
N THR A 108 7.39 -7.15 -8.47
CA THR A 108 8.00 -7.83 -9.61
C THR A 108 9.52 -7.76 -9.50
N VAL A 109 10.18 -8.91 -9.59
CA VAL A 109 11.65 -8.98 -9.67
C VAL A 109 12.06 -8.66 -11.11
N SER A 110 13.09 -7.83 -11.27
CA SER A 110 13.63 -7.53 -12.59
C SER A 110 14.26 -8.78 -13.21
N SER A 111 13.94 -9.07 -14.47
CA SER A 111 14.36 -10.28 -15.19
C SER A 111 15.76 -10.18 -15.81
N THR A 112 16.43 -9.04 -15.70
CA THR A 112 17.83 -8.88 -16.10
C THR A 112 18.73 -9.40 -14.97
N GLY A 113 19.42 -10.52 -15.22
CA GLY A 113 20.09 -11.36 -14.21
C GLY A 113 21.32 -10.76 -13.50
N ASN A 114 21.28 -9.48 -13.13
CA ASN A 114 22.28 -8.87 -12.27
C ASN A 114 21.88 -9.07 -10.80
N GLU A 115 22.78 -9.65 -10.00
CA GLU A 115 22.58 -9.98 -8.57
C GLU A 115 22.27 -8.77 -7.66
N ASN A 116 22.31 -7.54 -8.21
CA ASN A 116 22.02 -6.29 -7.51
C ASN A 116 20.66 -5.65 -7.88
N GLU A 117 19.83 -6.29 -8.72
CA GLU A 117 18.59 -5.66 -9.18
C GLU A 117 17.46 -5.76 -8.15
N LYS A 118 17.07 -4.59 -7.65
CA LYS A 118 15.95 -4.39 -6.76
C LYS A 118 14.65 -4.58 -7.55
N GLY A 119 13.75 -5.43 -7.06
CA GLY A 119 12.39 -5.51 -7.58
C GLY A 119 11.65 -4.17 -7.43
N GLN A 120 10.49 -4.09 -8.08
CA GLN A 120 9.65 -2.88 -8.06
C GLN A 120 8.20 -3.22 -7.78
N TRP A 121 7.53 -2.32 -7.06
CA TRP A 121 6.09 -2.38 -6.83
C TRP A 121 5.34 -1.86 -8.06
N GLN A 122 4.53 -2.73 -8.67
CA GLN A 122 3.74 -2.40 -9.85
C GLN A 122 2.27 -2.12 -9.45
N PRO A 123 1.67 -1.03 -9.97
CA PRO A 123 0.30 -0.66 -9.67
C PRO A 123 -0.71 -1.57 -10.39
N ARG A 124 -1.70 -2.08 -9.65
CA ARG A 124 -2.81 -2.89 -10.18
C ARG A 124 -4.15 -2.44 -9.59
N HIS A 125 -5.22 -2.53 -10.37
CA HIS A 125 -6.58 -2.53 -9.82
C HIS A 125 -6.83 -3.84 -9.07
N ILE A 126 -7.73 -3.81 -8.09
CA ILE A 126 -8.10 -5.01 -7.31
C ILE A 126 -8.63 -6.11 -8.24
N THR A 127 -9.44 -5.73 -9.24
CA THR A 127 -10.01 -6.67 -10.23
C THR A 127 -8.98 -7.23 -11.20
N CYS A 128 -7.81 -6.58 -11.33
CA CYS A 128 -6.72 -6.99 -12.22
C CYS A 128 -5.62 -7.80 -11.50
N LEU A 129 -5.82 -8.21 -10.25
CA LEU A 129 -4.83 -8.98 -9.49
C LEU A 129 -4.68 -10.43 -9.96
N HIS A 130 -5.72 -11.00 -10.57
CA HIS A 130 -5.77 -12.41 -10.98
C HIS A 130 -5.82 -12.61 -12.50
N SER A 131 -5.56 -11.54 -13.26
CA SER A 131 -5.58 -11.56 -14.73
C SER A 131 -4.23 -11.93 -15.33
#